data_AF-D3B3Q2-F1
#
_entry.id   AF-D3B3Q2-F1
#
_cell.length_a   1.000
_cell.length_b   1.000
_cell.length_c   1.000
_cell.angle_alpha   90.00
_cell.angle_beta   90.00
_cell.angle_gamma   90.00
#
_symmetry.space_group_name_H-M   'P 1'
#
loop_
_entity.id
_entity.type
_entity.pdbx_description
1 polymer ?
#
loop_
_entity_poly.entity_id
_entity_poly.type
_entity_poly.pdbx_seq_one_letter_code
_entity_poly.pdbx_strand_id
1 'polypeptide(L)'
;MSSAAVDDYERTKNIGGSSERRKNFKILLAEDNEVNRKVVSMQLKKLGFQCDCAKDGKEAVDMFKGGNYDLILMDLTMPNTDGPTASLQIRSYEEIYRSKKVIIVALTAMVLEGSKEYCKSMGMDEFLQKPLKLERLEKILTTYLLPIQQSG
;
A
#
# COMPACT_ATOMS: atom_id res chain seq x y z
N MET A 1 -0.58 -33.62 -14.40
CA MET A 1 -0.91 -32.24 -13.96
C MET A 1 -1.03 -31.39 -15.21
N SER A 2 -2.14 -30.66 -15.37
CA SER A 2 -2.55 -30.03 -16.63
C SER A 2 -1.63 -28.87 -17.06
N SER A 3 -1.32 -28.82 -18.36
CA SER A 3 -0.56 -27.76 -19.07
C SER A 3 -1.01 -26.34 -18.69
N ALA A 4 -2.31 -26.14 -18.48
CA ALA A 4 -2.91 -24.83 -18.24
C ALA A 4 -2.43 -24.12 -16.95
N ALA A 5 -1.97 -24.87 -15.94
CA ALA A 5 -1.47 -24.27 -14.69
C ALA A 5 -0.01 -23.81 -14.78
N VAL A 6 0.76 -24.37 -15.71
CA VAL A 6 2.14 -23.96 -15.98
C VAL A 6 2.17 -22.76 -16.93
N ASP A 7 1.19 -22.68 -17.84
CA ASP A 7 1.06 -21.59 -18.81
C ASP A 7 0.69 -20.24 -18.17
N ASP A 8 -0.13 -20.22 -17.11
CA ASP A 8 -0.53 -18.96 -16.45
C ASP A 8 0.61 -18.35 -15.60
N TYR A 9 1.48 -19.21 -15.04
CA TYR A 9 2.66 -18.78 -14.29
C TYR A 9 3.71 -18.12 -15.20
N GLU A 10 3.94 -18.66 -16.39
CA GLU A 10 4.89 -18.09 -17.36
C GLU A 10 4.32 -16.88 -18.11
N ARG A 11 2.99 -16.73 -18.22
CA ARG A 11 2.35 -15.57 -18.86
C ARG A 11 2.60 -14.25 -18.10
N THR A 12 2.81 -14.32 -16.78
CA THR A 12 3.12 -13.13 -15.96
C THR A 12 4.55 -12.62 -16.12
N LYS A 13 5.47 -13.40 -16.71
CA LYS A 13 6.86 -12.96 -16.95
C LYS A 13 7.04 -12.06 -18.17
N ASN A 14 6.09 -12.02 -19.10
CA ASN A 14 6.26 -11.40 -20.42
C ASN A 14 5.57 -10.03 -20.62
N ILE A 15 5.24 -9.31 -19.56
CA ILE A 15 5.03 -7.85 -19.65
C ILE A 15 6.40 -7.21 -19.48
N GLY A 16 7.10 -6.92 -20.58
CA GLY A 16 8.49 -6.43 -20.64
C GLY A 16 8.75 -5.09 -19.94
N GLY A 17 8.70 -5.08 -18.59
CA GLY A 17 9.02 -3.96 -17.70
C GLY A 17 9.10 -4.36 -16.21
N SER A 18 9.38 -5.62 -15.90
CA SER A 18 8.56 -6.41 -14.95
C SER A 18 9.09 -6.72 -13.54
N SER A 19 10.34 -6.46 -13.15
CA SER A 19 10.79 -6.66 -11.75
C SER A 19 11.62 -5.50 -11.22
N GLU A 20 12.56 -4.99 -12.01
CA GLU A 20 13.42 -3.86 -11.62
C GLU A 20 12.63 -2.56 -11.42
N ARG A 21 11.59 -2.30 -12.24
CA ARG A 21 10.72 -1.14 -12.02
C ARG A 21 9.96 -1.23 -10.69
N ARG A 22 9.56 -2.43 -10.26
CA ARG A 22 8.83 -2.62 -8.99
C ARG A 22 9.71 -2.30 -7.78
N LYS A 23 11.02 -2.57 -7.85
CA LYS A 23 12.00 -2.24 -6.81
C LYS A 23 12.25 -0.74 -6.63
N ASN A 24 11.91 0.07 -7.63
CA ASN A 24 12.10 1.52 -7.55
C ASN A 24 11.03 2.22 -6.71
N PHE A 25 9.89 1.57 -6.46
CA PHE A 25 8.83 2.12 -5.63
C PHE A 25 9.11 1.88 -4.15
N LYS A 26 8.92 2.94 -3.36
CA LYS A 26 9.07 2.86 -1.91
C LYS A 26 7.71 2.73 -1.25
N ILE A 27 7.48 1.59 -0.61
CA ILE A 27 6.24 1.31 0.13
C ILE A 27 6.52 1.34 1.62
N LEU A 28 5.65 1.98 2.39
CA LEU A 28 5.63 1.89 3.84
C LEU A 28 4.42 1.07 4.28
N LEU A 29 4.63 0.08 5.14
CA LEU A 29 3.57 -0.69 5.79
C LEU A 29 3.50 -0.30 7.27
N ALA A 30 2.39 0.28 7.70
CA ALA A 30 2.09 0.58 9.10
C ALA A 30 1.07 -0.43 9.64
N GLU A 31 1.53 -1.33 10.50
CA GLU A 31 0.74 -2.42 11.09
C GLU A 31 1.38 -2.82 12.43
N ASP A 32 0.60 -2.77 13.51
CA ASP A 32 1.08 -3.05 14.87
C ASP A 32 1.28 -4.54 15.14
N ASN A 33 0.40 -5.37 14.59
CA ASN A 33 0.49 -6.81 14.74
C ASN A 33 1.62 -7.40 13.87
N GLU A 34 2.65 -7.96 14.53
CA GLU A 34 3.82 -8.54 13.86
C GLU A 34 3.48 -9.64 12.84
N VAL A 35 2.49 -10.47 13.14
CA VAL A 35 2.06 -11.57 12.24
C VAL A 35 1.42 -10.98 10.99
N ASN A 36 0.49 -10.03 11.14
CA ASN A 36 -0.12 -9.35 9.99
C ASN A 36 0.93 -8.61 9.16
N ARG A 37 1.85 -7.90 9.81
CA ARG A 37 2.93 -7.16 9.15
C ARG A 37 3.80 -8.09 8.32
N LYS A 38 4.15 -9.27 8.85
CA LYS A 38 4.89 -10.31 8.14
C LYS A 38 4.11 -10.86 6.95
N VAL A 39 2.82 -11.13 7.12
CA VAL A 39 1.95 -11.63 6.04
C VAL A 39 1.90 -10.64 4.87
N VAL A 40 1.62 -9.36 5.14
CA VAL A 40 1.54 -8.34 4.08
C VAL A 40 2.90 -8.11 3.43
N SER A 41 3.99 -8.09 4.21
CA SER A 41 5.35 -7.98 3.67
C SER A 41 5.71 -9.15 2.73
N MET A 42 5.30 -10.38 3.08
CA MET A 42 5.50 -11.55 2.21
C MET A 42 4.67 -11.45 0.92
N GLN A 43 3.44 -10.95 1.01
CA GLN A 43 2.60 -10.72 -0.18
C GLN A 43 3.22 -9.67 -1.11
N LEU A 44 3.69 -8.54 -0.57
CA LEU A 44 4.41 -7.51 -1.34
C LEU A 44 5.66 -8.09 -2.02
N LYS A 45 6.46 -8.87 -1.28
CA LYS A 45 7.64 -9.54 -1.82
C LYS A 45 7.30 -10.53 -2.94
N LYS A 46 6.22 -11.31 -2.79
CA LYS A 46 5.73 -12.22 -3.83
C LYS A 46 5.32 -11.46 -5.10
N LEU A 47 4.81 -10.24 -4.94
CA LEU A 47 4.49 -9.31 -6.04
C LEU A 47 5.72 -8.51 -6.53
N GLY A 48 6.93 -8.79 -6.04
CA GLY A 48 8.15 -8.12 -6.50
C GLY A 48 8.39 -6.72 -5.93
N PHE A 49 7.65 -6.32 -4.89
CA PHE A 49 7.84 -5.07 -4.17
C PHE A 49 8.60 -5.30 -2.85
N GLN A 50 9.22 -4.24 -2.33
CA GLN A 50 9.76 -4.19 -0.98
C GLN A 50 8.99 -3.14 -0.18
N CYS A 51 9.00 -3.26 1.13
CA CYS A 51 8.44 -2.25 2.02
C CYS A 51 9.29 -2.07 3.26
N ASP A 52 9.32 -0.82 3.72
CA ASP A 52 9.68 -0.53 5.10
C ASP A 52 8.48 -0.77 6.01
N CYS A 53 8.72 -0.89 7.31
CA CYS A 53 7.72 -1.30 8.28
C CYS A 53 7.69 -0.34 9.48
N ALA A 54 6.49 0.13 9.83
CA ALA A 54 6.19 0.87 11.05
C ALA A 54 5.23 0.05 11.92
N LYS A 55 5.39 0.12 13.25
CA LYS A 55 4.59 -0.64 14.22
C LYS A 55 3.42 0.16 14.80
N ASP A 56 3.32 1.45 14.50
CA ASP A 56 2.19 2.30 14.85
C ASP A 56 2.14 3.52 13.91
N GLY A 57 1.09 4.34 14.07
CA GLY A 57 0.91 5.55 13.25
C GLY A 57 1.97 6.62 13.50
N LYS A 58 2.56 6.68 14.70
CA LYS A 58 3.60 7.66 15.01
C LYS A 58 4.88 7.34 14.25
N GLU A 59 5.33 6.08 14.31
CA GLU A 59 6.49 5.62 13.55
C GLU A 59 6.26 5.79 12.05
N ALA A 60 5.04 5.52 11.56
CA ALA A 60 4.70 5.73 10.15
C ALA A 60 4.86 7.20 9.71
N VAL A 61 4.39 8.14 10.53
CA VAL A 61 4.55 9.60 10.26
C VAL A 61 6.03 10.01 10.30
N ASP A 62 6.78 9.53 11.29
CA ASP A 62 8.20 9.88 11.44
C ASP A 62 9.03 9.33 10.26
N MET A 63 8.77 8.10 9.83
CA MET A 63 9.37 7.50 8.63
C MET A 63 8.98 8.26 7.37
N PHE A 64 7.70 8.61 7.20
CA PHE A 64 7.23 9.39 6.06
C PHE A 64 7.97 10.72 5.93
N LYS A 65 8.18 11.45 7.03
CA LYS A 65 8.88 12.74 7.01
C LYS A 65 10.35 12.63 6.58
N GLY A 66 11.00 11.51 6.89
CA GLY A 66 12.40 11.25 6.53
C GLY A 66 12.59 10.55 5.19
N GLY A 67 11.51 10.07 4.55
CA GLY A 67 11.55 9.23 3.36
C GLY A 67 10.72 9.76 2.20
N ASN A 68 11.00 9.25 1.00
CA ASN A 68 10.20 9.54 -0.20
C ASN A 68 9.38 8.29 -0.55
N TYR A 69 8.27 8.08 0.15
CA TYR A 69 7.37 6.96 -0.13
C TYR A 69 6.42 7.28 -1.29
N ASP A 70 6.13 6.27 -2.11
CA ASP A 70 5.15 6.36 -3.19
C ASP A 70 3.78 5.87 -2.73
N LEU A 71 3.75 4.91 -1.80
CA LEU A 71 2.53 4.34 -1.24
C LEU A 71 2.71 3.93 0.21
N ILE A 72 1.68 4.15 1.02
CA ILE A 72 1.57 3.72 2.40
C ILE A 72 0.37 2.77 2.52
N LEU A 73 0.62 1.56 3.01
CA LEU A 73 -0.42 0.67 3.50
C LEU A 73 -0.59 0.93 5.00
N MET A 74 -1.72 1.49 5.42
CA MET A 74 -1.95 2.00 6.77
C MET A 74 -3.07 1.24 7.45
N ASP A 75 -2.77 0.50 8.53
CA ASP A 75 -3.82 -0.05 9.38
C ASP A 75 -4.66 1.05 10.03
N LEU A 76 -5.98 0.87 10.08
CA LEU A 76 -6.86 1.86 10.71
C LEU A 76 -6.69 1.88 12.23
N THR A 77 -6.51 0.72 12.85
CA THR A 77 -6.48 0.58 14.30
C THR A 77 -5.10 0.15 14.76
N MET A 78 -4.39 1.06 15.43
CA MET A 78 -3.07 0.80 16.01
C MET A 78 -2.99 1.48 17.39
N PRO A 79 -2.13 1.00 18.32
CA PRO A 79 -1.88 1.69 19.58
C PRO A 79 -1.18 3.03 19.34
N ASN A 80 -1.26 3.92 20.35
CA ASN A 80 -0.65 5.25 20.39
C ASN A 80 -1.23 6.26 19.37
N THR A 81 -1.05 6.00 18.08
CA THR A 81 -1.55 6.84 16.99
C THR A 81 -2.20 5.93 15.95
N ASP A 82 -3.49 6.13 15.75
CA ASP A 82 -4.27 5.36 14.78
C ASP A 82 -4.02 5.81 13.34
N GLY A 83 -4.46 4.97 12.38
CA GLY A 83 -4.26 5.22 10.96
C GLY A 83 -4.87 6.53 10.45
N PRO A 84 -6.12 6.87 10.81
CA PRO A 84 -6.75 8.13 10.45
C PRO A 84 -5.96 9.35 10.95
N THR A 85 -5.55 9.36 12.21
CA THR A 85 -4.77 10.45 12.79
C THR A 85 -3.41 10.58 12.10
N ALA A 86 -2.71 9.47 11.88
CA ALA A 86 -1.44 9.44 11.15
C ALA A 86 -1.60 9.98 9.71
N SER A 87 -2.69 9.60 9.04
CA SER A 87 -2.97 10.02 7.66
C SER A 87 -3.20 11.53 7.56
N LEU A 88 -3.97 12.11 8.49
CA LEU A 88 -4.17 13.55 8.55
C LEU A 88 -2.87 14.30 8.86
N GLN A 89 -2.00 13.76 9.73
CA GLN A 89 -0.68 14.35 9.98
C GLN A 89 0.22 14.31 8.74
N ILE A 90 0.18 13.22 7.97
CA ILE A 90 0.88 13.10 6.68
C ILE A 90 0.36 14.15 5.70
N ARG A 91 -0.96 14.29 5.55
CA ARG A 91 -1.55 15.32 4.67
C ARG A 91 -1.17 16.75 5.08
N SER A 92 -1.19 17.05 6.37
CA SER A 92 -0.77 18.35 6.87
C SER A 92 0.72 18.62 6.56
N TYR A 93 1.58 17.62 6.71
CA TYR A 93 2.99 17.74 6.34
C TYR A 93 3.16 17.97 4.84
N GLU A 94 2.43 17.23 4.00
CA GLU A 94 2.45 17.43 2.54
C GLU A 94 2.07 18.86 2.15
N GLU A 95 1.03 19.40 2.79
CA GLU A 95 0.58 20.76 2.54
C GLU A 95 1.59 21.82 2.97
N ILE A 96 2.10 21.71 4.20
CA ILE A 96 3.05 22.68 4.80
C ILE A 96 4.36 22.73 4.01
N TYR A 97 4.90 21.57 3.65
CA TYR A 97 6.20 21.45 3.00
C TYR A 97 6.12 21.33 1.48
N ARG A 98 4.92 21.40 0.90
CA ARG A 98 4.66 21.22 -0.54
C ARG A 98 5.30 19.95 -1.10
N SER A 99 5.30 18.87 -0.31
CA SER A 99 5.89 17.60 -0.74
C SER A 99 4.98 16.88 -1.74
N LYS A 100 5.54 15.92 -2.48
CA LYS A 100 4.75 15.03 -3.34
C LYS A 100 3.70 14.33 -2.48
N LYS A 101 2.45 14.30 -2.97
CA LYS A 101 1.37 13.55 -2.34
C LYS A 101 1.65 12.04 -2.43
N VAL A 102 1.74 11.36 -1.30
CA VAL A 102 1.82 9.90 -1.19
C VAL A 102 0.44 9.27 -1.29
N ILE A 103 0.36 8.08 -1.90
CA ILE A 103 -0.89 7.31 -1.90
C ILE A 103 -1.04 6.61 -0.55
N ILE A 104 -2.14 6.83 0.16
CA ILE A 104 -2.43 6.14 1.43
C ILE A 104 -3.60 5.19 1.24
N VAL A 105 -3.36 3.91 1.46
CA VAL A 105 -4.36 2.83 1.34
C VAL A 105 -4.66 2.29 2.73
N ALA A 106 -5.91 2.46 3.17
CA ALA A 106 -6.38 1.94 4.45
C ALA A 106 -6.40 0.41 4.44
N LEU A 107 -5.93 -0.22 5.52
CA LEU A 107 -6.17 -1.63 5.81
C LEU A 107 -7.24 -1.71 6.91
N THR A 108 -8.39 -2.31 6.62
CA THR A 108 -9.54 -2.33 7.54
C THR A 108 -10.11 -3.73 7.73
N ALA A 109 -10.50 -4.08 8.96
CA ALA A 109 -11.22 -5.33 9.22
C ALA A 109 -12.70 -5.27 8.81
N MET A 110 -13.28 -4.07 8.64
CA MET A 110 -14.71 -3.88 8.40
C MET A 110 -14.98 -3.40 6.97
N VAL A 111 -16.04 -3.93 6.34
CA VAL A 111 -16.64 -3.29 5.16
C VAL A 111 -17.44 -2.10 5.67
N LEU A 112 -16.96 -0.89 5.39
CA LEU A 112 -17.70 0.32 5.73
C LEU A 112 -18.64 0.64 4.56
N GLU A 113 -19.93 0.73 4.82
CA GLU A 113 -20.89 1.29 3.87
C GLU A 113 -20.53 2.78 3.67
N GLY A 114 -20.41 3.25 2.43
CA GLY A 114 -19.80 4.57 2.15
C GLY A 114 -18.29 4.64 2.47
N SER A 115 -17.60 3.49 2.51
CA SER A 115 -16.17 3.33 2.81
C SER A 115 -15.27 4.30 2.07
N LYS A 116 -15.60 4.65 0.82
CA LYS A 116 -14.76 5.52 0.01
C LYS A 116 -14.80 6.97 0.49
N GLU A 117 -15.97 7.50 0.79
CA GLU A 117 -16.17 8.84 1.35
C GLU A 117 -15.56 8.92 2.75
N TYR A 118 -15.72 7.88 3.55
CA TYR A 118 -15.12 7.79 4.88
C TYR A 118 -13.58 7.75 4.82
N CYS A 119 -12.98 6.95 3.94
CA CYS A 119 -11.52 6.94 3.77
C CYS A 119 -11.00 8.31 3.30
N LYS A 120 -11.72 8.95 2.37
CA LYS A 120 -11.37 10.29 1.89
C LYS A 120 -11.42 11.35 2.99
N SER A 121 -12.42 11.32 3.87
CA SER A 121 -12.52 12.29 4.97
C SER A 121 -11.37 12.16 5.98
N MET A 122 -10.74 10.98 6.06
CA MET A 122 -9.54 10.71 6.86
C MET A 122 -8.23 10.95 6.10
N GLY A 123 -8.30 11.53 4.89
CA GLY A 123 -7.11 11.80 4.07
C GLY A 123 -6.53 10.58 3.38
N MET A 124 -7.25 9.46 3.30
CA MET A 124 -6.81 8.25 2.60
C MET A 124 -7.38 8.18 1.18
N ASP A 125 -6.65 7.55 0.26
CA ASP A 125 -6.99 7.53 -1.16
C ASP A 125 -7.81 6.29 -1.56
N GLU A 126 -7.59 5.16 -0.88
CA GLU A 126 -8.27 3.89 -1.15
C GLU A 126 -8.27 2.97 0.07
N PHE A 127 -8.95 1.82 0.00
CA PHE A 127 -8.95 0.83 1.08
C PHE A 127 -8.85 -0.62 0.60
N LEU A 128 -8.30 -1.46 1.48
CA LEU A 128 -8.26 -2.90 1.39
C LEU A 128 -8.83 -3.53 2.66
N GLN A 129 -9.72 -4.48 2.46
CA GLN A 129 -10.29 -5.22 3.58
C GLN A 129 -9.34 -6.36 4.00
N LYS A 130 -9.15 -6.52 5.31
CA LYS A 130 -8.51 -7.66 5.95
C LYS A 130 -9.49 -8.85 6.02
N PRO A 131 -9.04 -10.10 5.79
CA PRO A 131 -7.69 -10.49 5.40
C PRO A 131 -7.36 -10.06 3.96
N LEU A 132 -6.15 -9.50 3.76
CA LEU A 132 -5.72 -9.01 2.45
C LEU A 132 -5.58 -10.16 1.45
N LYS A 133 -6.39 -10.11 0.38
CA LYS A 133 -6.25 -11.01 -0.77
C LYS A 133 -5.14 -10.51 -1.70
N LEU A 134 -4.28 -11.41 -2.15
CA LEU A 134 -3.11 -11.07 -2.97
C LEU A 134 -3.50 -10.33 -4.26
N GLU A 135 -4.60 -10.76 -4.90
CA GLU A 135 -5.09 -10.20 -6.15
C GLU A 135 -5.60 -8.76 -5.96
N ARG A 136 -6.21 -8.46 -4.81
CA ARG A 136 -6.66 -7.09 -4.48
C ARG A 136 -5.47 -6.19 -4.20
N LEU A 137 -4.47 -6.68 -3.47
CA LEU A 137 -3.23 -5.94 -3.22
C LEU A 137 -2.49 -5.65 -4.53
N GLU A 138 -2.34 -6.64 -5.40
CA GLU A 138 -1.74 -6.47 -6.73
C GLU A 138 -2.49 -5.42 -7.57
N LYS A 139 -3.82 -5.45 -7.57
CA LYS A 139 -4.63 -4.46 -8.29
C LYS A 139 -4.35 -3.04 -7.79
N ILE A 140 -4.26 -2.82 -6.48
CA ILE A 140 -3.93 -1.51 -5.92
C ILE A 140 -2.53 -1.07 -6.34
N LEU A 141 -1.52 -1.93 -6.15
CA LEU A 141 -0.14 -1.59 -6.47
C LEU A 141 0.04 -1.26 -7.96
N THR A 142 -0.56 -2.05 -8.84
CA THR A 142 -0.50 -1.80 -10.29
C THR A 142 -1.25 -0.53 -10.68
N THR A 143 -2.42 -0.26 -10.10
CA THR A 143 -3.20 0.97 -10.36
C THR A 143 -2.43 2.24 -10.01
N TYR A 144 -1.76 2.26 -8.85
CA TYR A 144 -1.16 3.48 -8.31
C TYR A 144 0.34 3.63 -8.61
N LEU A 145 1.09 2.53 -8.70
CA LEU A 145 2.54 2.57 -8.91
C LEU A 145 2.92 2.26 -10.36
N LEU A 146 2.14 1.48 -11.07
CA LEU A 146 2.43 1.08 -12.45
C LEU A 146 1.31 1.48 -13.41
N PRO A 147 0.85 2.76 -13.42
CA PRO A 147 -0.20 3.17 -14.33
C PRO A 147 0.26 2.87 -15.76
N ILE A 148 -0.56 2.11 -16.48
CA ILE A 148 -0.34 1.84 -17.90
C ILE A 148 -0.34 3.22 -18.58
N GLN A 149 0.78 3.61 -19.17
CA GLN A 149 0.80 4.77 -20.05
C GLN A 149 -0.16 4.43 -21.19
N GLN A 150 -1.33 5.07 -21.20
CA GLN A 150 -2.16 5.05 -22.40
C GLN A 150 -1.37 5.83 -23.45
N SER A 151 -0.81 5.11 -24.42
CA SER A 151 -0.30 5.69 -25.65
C SER A 151 -1.47 6.42 -26.31
N GLY A 152 -1.42 7.75 -26.27
CA GLY A 152 -2.23 8.60 -27.15
C GLY A 152 -1.68 8.56 -28.57
#